data_AF-A0A2I0J2H4-F1
#
_entry.id   AF-A0A2I0J2H4-F1
#
_cell.length_a   1.000
_cell.length_b   1.000
_cell.length_c   1.000
_cell.angle_alpha   90.00
_cell.angle_beta   90.00
_cell.angle_gamma   90.00
#
_symmetry.space_group_name_H-M   'P 1'
#
loop_
_entity.id
_entity.type
_entity.pdbx_description
1 polymer ?
#
loop_
_entity_poly.entity_id
_entity_poly.type
_entity_poly.pdbx_seq_one_letter_code
_entity_poly.pdbx_strand_id
1 'polypeptide(L)'
;MQSRKHLMRAHVVALVLDAQEIAQEKRSMKHAEVVIARQAVDEGRGLVVIVNKMDLLRGKRNSALYEKVMQAVPEEIQTVIPQVTGIPVVFTSALEGRGKMAVMHQVIDTYEKWCSRLPTARLNRWLRKVMSRHSWKDQAAKPKIKYFTQVKARPPTFVAFVSGKTRLSDTDIRFLTRSLKEDFNLGGIPVRIMQRSMSRNDELSSSSNSSKPSSSRAVTARTFSDKRTVAAA
;
A
#
# COMPACT_ATOMS: atom_id res chain seq x y z
N MET A 1 11.42 22.99 10.18
CA MET A 1 10.00 22.64 10.45
C MET A 1 9.09 22.72 9.22
N GLN A 2 9.38 23.58 8.24
CA GLN A 2 8.53 23.82 7.05
C GLN A 2 8.42 22.62 6.10
N SER A 3 9.52 21.89 5.86
CA SER A 3 9.55 20.73 4.93
C SER A 3 8.57 19.62 5.29
N ARG A 4 8.37 19.34 6.59
CA ARG A 4 7.39 18.33 7.07
C ARG A 4 5.96 18.71 6.72
N LYS A 5 5.59 19.99 6.87
CA LYS A 5 4.24 20.49 6.53
C LYS A 5 3.98 20.39 5.03
N HIS A 6 4.99 20.62 4.20
CA HIS A 6 4.86 20.50 2.74
C HIS A 6 4.78 19.04 2.29
N LEU A 7 5.55 18.14 2.90
CA LEU A 7 5.49 16.70 2.61
C LEU A 7 4.09 16.13 2.88
N MET A 8 3.41 16.60 3.92
CA MET A 8 2.02 16.21 4.23
C MET A 8 1.00 16.65 3.17
N ARG A 9 1.29 17.74 2.44
CA ARG A 9 0.40 18.30 1.40
C ARG A 9 0.72 17.76 0.01
N ALA A 10 1.92 17.26 -0.20
CA ALA A 10 2.35 16.70 -1.48
C ALA A 10 1.68 15.35 -1.78
N HIS A 11 1.45 15.05 -3.06
CA HIS A 11 1.03 13.72 -3.51
C HIS A 11 2.24 12.86 -3.89
N VAL A 12 3.19 13.47 -4.61
CA VAL A 12 4.45 12.87 -5.03
C VAL A 12 5.58 13.74 -4.48
N VAL A 13 6.61 13.09 -3.95
CA VAL A 13 7.82 13.71 -3.44
C VAL A 13 8.96 13.36 -4.39
N ALA A 14 9.60 14.37 -4.95
CA ALA A 14 10.80 14.23 -5.75
C ALA A 14 12.03 14.46 -4.85
N LEU A 15 12.81 13.41 -4.61
CA LEU A 15 14.05 13.49 -3.85
C LEU A 15 15.20 13.77 -4.83
N VAL A 16 15.85 14.92 -4.69
CA VAL A 16 16.97 15.30 -5.53
C VAL A 16 18.27 14.93 -4.83
N LEU A 17 19.11 14.18 -5.52
CA LEU A 17 20.45 13.75 -5.11
C LEU A 17 21.50 14.36 -6.03
N ASP A 18 22.71 14.56 -5.51
CA ASP A 18 23.83 15.12 -6.27
C ASP A 18 24.75 14.01 -6.81
N ALA A 19 24.84 13.87 -8.13
CA ALA A 19 25.67 12.86 -8.78
C ALA A 19 27.16 12.98 -8.46
N GLN A 20 27.66 14.20 -8.29
CA GLN A 20 29.08 14.43 -8.00
C GLN A 20 29.42 13.94 -6.60
N GLU A 21 28.56 14.25 -5.63
CA GLU A 21 28.74 13.77 -4.26
C GLU A 21 28.65 12.25 -4.19
N ILE A 22 27.66 11.65 -4.88
CA ILE A 22 27.51 10.18 -4.96
C ILE A 22 28.76 9.52 -5.57
N ALA A 23 29.38 10.15 -6.58
CA ALA A 23 30.56 9.60 -7.22
C ALA A 23 31.82 9.64 -6.31
N GLN A 24 31.90 10.63 -5.43
CA GLN A 24 33.02 10.82 -4.49
C GLN A 24 32.83 10.02 -3.20
N GLU A 25 31.59 9.89 -2.73
CA GLU A 25 31.25 9.16 -1.52
C GLU A 25 31.03 7.66 -1.80
N LYS A 26 31.08 6.84 -0.74
CA LYS A 26 30.74 5.40 -0.84
C LYS A 26 29.23 5.14 -0.79
N ARG A 27 28.41 6.16 -0.52
CA ARG A 27 26.96 6.04 -0.34
C ARG A 27 26.24 7.01 -1.26
N SER A 28 25.17 6.53 -1.86
CA SER A 28 24.32 7.26 -2.78
C SER A 28 23.34 8.22 -2.08
N MET A 29 23.13 8.05 -0.77
CA MET A 29 22.26 8.94 0.01
C MET A 29 22.86 9.29 1.37
N LYS A 30 22.76 10.56 1.74
CA LYS A 30 23.09 11.09 3.07
C LYS A 30 22.00 10.74 4.08
N HIS A 31 22.34 10.81 5.37
CA HIS A 31 21.38 10.51 6.44
C HIS A 31 20.09 11.35 6.35
N ALA A 32 20.21 12.64 6.03
CA ALA A 32 19.07 13.53 5.88
C ALA A 32 18.11 13.11 4.74
N GLU A 33 18.66 12.71 3.59
CA GLU A 33 17.89 12.27 2.42
C GLU A 33 17.14 10.97 2.72
N VAL A 34 17.80 10.03 3.40
CA VAL A 34 17.17 8.77 3.86
C VAL A 34 16.01 9.05 4.81
N VAL A 35 16.18 9.98 5.76
CA VAL A 35 15.10 10.34 6.70
C VAL A 35 13.91 10.94 5.95
N ILE A 36 14.15 11.85 5.00
CA ILE A 36 13.08 12.45 4.20
C ILE A 36 12.37 11.39 3.35
N ALA A 37 13.12 10.50 2.71
CA ALA A 37 12.56 9.46 1.87
C ALA A 37 11.71 8.45 2.66
N ARG A 38 12.21 7.99 3.82
CA ARG A 38 11.44 7.13 4.73
C ARG A 38 10.18 7.82 5.21
N GLN A 39 10.28 9.10 5.59
CA GLN A 39 9.12 9.87 6.00
C GLN A 39 8.08 10.00 4.86
N ALA A 40 8.50 10.23 3.61
CA ALA A 40 7.59 10.26 2.47
C ALA A 40 6.84 8.93 2.29
N VAL A 41 7.55 7.81 2.45
CA VAL A 41 6.97 6.46 2.37
C VAL A 41 6.00 6.17 3.51
N ASP A 42 6.39 6.52 4.74
CA ASP A 42 5.58 6.32 5.94
C ASP A 42 4.27 7.10 5.83
N GLU A 43 4.32 8.33 5.33
CA GLU A 43 3.14 9.16 5.06
C GLU A 43 2.30 8.67 3.88
N GLY A 44 2.79 7.69 3.12
CA GLY A 44 2.06 7.09 2.01
C GLY A 44 2.14 7.90 0.71
N ARG A 45 3.21 8.67 0.49
CA ARG A 45 3.40 9.49 -0.72
C ARG A 45 4.18 8.72 -1.78
N GLY A 46 3.92 9.04 -3.05
CA GLY A 46 4.75 8.53 -4.15
C GLY A 46 6.15 9.12 -4.05
N LEU A 47 7.17 8.31 -4.29
CA LEU A 47 8.57 8.75 -4.24
C LEU A 47 9.20 8.62 -5.63
N VAL A 48 9.84 9.69 -6.10
CA VAL A 48 10.65 9.70 -7.32
C VAL A 48 12.03 10.20 -6.93
N VAL A 49 13.09 9.50 -7.36
CA VAL A 49 14.46 9.93 -7.09
C VAL A 49 15.03 10.56 -8.35
N ILE A 50 15.65 11.72 -8.18
CA ILE A 50 16.25 12.51 -9.25
C ILE A 50 17.73 12.66 -8.92
N VAL A 51 18.60 12.17 -9.79
CA VAL A 51 20.04 12.34 -9.67
C VAL A 51 20.46 13.49 -10.57
N ASN A 52 20.82 14.62 -9.98
CA ASN A 52 21.18 15.86 -10.67
C ASN A 52 22.70 15.98 -10.83
N LYS A 53 23.16 16.91 -11.69
CA LYS A 53 24.58 17.18 -12.01
C LYS A 53 25.30 16.06 -12.75
N MET A 54 24.56 15.26 -13.52
CA MET A 54 25.14 14.18 -14.33
C MET A 54 26.12 14.67 -15.39
N ASP A 55 26.08 15.96 -15.76
CA ASP A 55 27.04 16.62 -16.64
C ASP A 55 28.48 16.55 -16.12
N LEU A 56 28.69 16.62 -14.80
CA LEU A 56 30.02 16.58 -14.19
C LEU A 56 30.69 15.21 -14.28
N LEU A 57 29.91 14.15 -14.50
CA LEU A 57 30.39 12.79 -14.67
C LEU A 57 30.66 12.43 -16.15
N ARG A 58 30.44 13.35 -17.08
CA ARG A 58 30.66 13.10 -18.52
C ARG A 58 32.13 13.29 -18.90
N GLY A 59 32.66 12.35 -19.68
CA GLY A 59 34.00 12.44 -20.29
C GLY A 59 34.71 11.09 -20.35
N LYS A 60 35.70 10.94 -21.26
CA LYS A 60 36.44 9.68 -21.45
C LYS A 60 37.12 9.15 -20.17
N ARG A 61 37.51 10.04 -19.25
CA ARG A 61 38.09 9.67 -17.94
C ARG A 61 37.04 9.29 -16.88
N ASN A 62 35.79 9.74 -17.02
CA ASN A 62 34.74 9.61 -16.01
C ASN A 62 33.63 8.64 -16.42
N SER A 63 33.74 7.97 -17.59
CA SER A 63 32.73 7.02 -18.08
C SER A 63 32.46 5.89 -17.08
N ALA A 64 33.50 5.39 -16.41
CA ALA A 64 33.35 4.37 -15.37
C ALA A 64 32.59 4.88 -14.12
N LEU A 65 32.76 6.16 -13.76
CA LEU A 65 32.02 6.78 -12.65
C LEU A 65 30.56 6.97 -13.03
N TYR A 66 30.29 7.39 -14.27
CA TYR A 66 28.94 7.53 -14.79
C TYR A 66 28.16 6.20 -14.74
N GLU A 67 28.75 5.12 -15.23
CA GLU A 67 28.14 3.78 -15.18
C GLU A 67 27.95 3.30 -13.74
N LYS A 68 28.95 3.53 -12.88
CA LYS A 68 28.85 3.19 -11.46
C LYS A 68 27.68 3.88 -10.79
N VAL A 69 27.48 5.19 -11.02
CA VAL A 69 26.35 5.93 -10.44
C VAL A 69 25.02 5.43 -10.99
N MET A 70 24.95 5.11 -12.29
CA MET A 70 23.72 4.59 -12.89
C MET A 70 23.29 3.24 -12.31
N GLN A 71 24.24 2.37 -11.93
CA GLN A 71 23.96 1.05 -11.38
C GLN A 71 23.81 1.09 -9.85
N ALA A 72 24.69 1.79 -9.15
CA ALA A 72 24.72 1.81 -7.68
C ALA A 72 23.49 2.51 -7.09
N VAL A 73 23.03 3.62 -7.68
CA VAL A 73 21.96 4.43 -7.09
C VAL A 73 20.65 3.63 -6.97
N PRO A 74 20.13 2.97 -8.02
CA PRO A 74 18.92 2.14 -7.89
C PRO A 74 19.04 1.00 -6.86
N GLU A 75 20.20 0.34 -6.81
CA GLU A 75 20.45 -0.77 -5.89
C GLU A 75 20.55 -0.32 -4.42
N GLU A 76 21.24 0.79 -4.18
CA GLU A 76 21.36 1.37 -2.85
C GLU A 76 20.01 1.89 -2.34
N ILE A 77 19.22 2.55 -3.20
CA ILE A 77 17.87 3.00 -2.84
C ILE A 77 17.01 1.82 -2.40
N GLN A 78 17.07 0.70 -3.13
CA GLN A 78 16.30 -0.49 -2.80
C GLN A 78 16.73 -1.10 -1.46
N THR A 79 18.01 -1.01 -1.13
CA THR A 79 18.60 -1.50 0.13
C THR A 79 18.23 -0.61 1.31
N VAL A 80 18.26 0.72 1.12
CA VAL A 80 17.98 1.70 2.18
C VAL A 80 16.48 1.80 2.49
N ILE A 81 15.63 1.61 1.47
CA ILE A 81 14.17 1.70 1.54
C ILE A 81 13.53 0.41 1.02
N PRO A 82 13.66 -0.72 1.75
CA PRO A 82 13.12 -2.01 1.29
C PRO A 82 11.59 -2.04 1.25
N GLN A 83 10.92 -1.08 1.91
CA GLN A 83 9.48 -0.98 1.98
C GLN A 83 8.83 -0.63 0.62
N VAL A 84 9.56 0.11 -0.23
CA VAL A 84 9.09 0.49 -1.57
C VAL A 84 10.02 -0.10 -2.61
N THR A 85 9.48 -0.99 -3.43
CA THR A 85 10.22 -1.58 -4.53
C THR A 85 9.94 -0.84 -5.83
N GLY A 86 10.96 -0.77 -6.69
CA GLY A 86 10.84 -0.14 -8.01
C GLY A 86 10.64 1.38 -7.95
N ILE A 87 11.34 2.06 -7.03
CA ILE A 87 11.37 3.53 -7.01
C ILE A 87 12.03 4.00 -8.30
N PRO A 88 11.36 4.84 -9.11
CA PRO A 88 11.94 5.33 -10.34
C PRO A 88 13.09 6.31 -10.05
N VAL A 89 14.21 6.09 -10.72
CA VAL A 89 15.40 6.95 -10.65
C VAL A 89 15.56 7.65 -12.00
N VAL A 90 15.59 8.98 -11.99
CA VAL A 90 15.75 9.80 -13.19
C VAL A 90 17.07 10.56 -13.10
N PHE A 91 17.90 10.40 -14.12
CA PHE A 91 19.18 11.10 -14.24
C PHE A 91 18.98 12.42 -15.01
N THR A 92 19.42 13.53 -14.44
CA THR A 92 19.21 14.87 -14.99
C THR A 92 20.47 15.75 -14.88
N SER A 93 20.53 16.77 -15.74
CA SER A 93 21.43 17.90 -15.58
C SER A 93 20.60 19.17 -15.66
N ALA A 94 20.47 19.87 -14.53
CA ALA A 94 19.76 21.15 -14.48
C ALA A 94 20.46 22.23 -15.32
N LEU A 95 21.80 22.20 -15.39
CA LEU A 95 22.60 23.18 -16.14
C LEU A 95 22.41 23.04 -17.64
N GLU A 96 22.44 21.81 -18.17
CA GLU A 96 22.18 21.54 -19.58
C GLU A 96 20.68 21.44 -19.92
N GLY A 97 19.79 21.49 -18.91
CA GLY A 97 18.35 21.30 -19.05
C GLY A 97 17.93 19.89 -19.49
N ARG A 98 18.81 18.89 -19.39
CA ARG A 98 18.56 17.51 -19.82
C ARG A 98 17.77 16.73 -18.78
N GLY A 99 16.83 15.91 -19.24
CA GLY A 99 16.03 15.04 -18.38
C GLY A 99 14.81 15.71 -17.72
N LYS A 100 14.59 17.02 -17.93
CA LYS A 100 13.42 17.74 -17.37
C LYS A 100 12.07 17.12 -17.75
N MET A 101 11.92 16.69 -19.01
CA MET A 101 10.70 16.05 -19.50
C MET A 101 10.53 14.65 -18.90
N ALA A 102 11.63 13.90 -18.77
CA ALA A 102 11.62 12.57 -18.16
C ALA A 102 11.20 12.64 -16.68
N VAL A 103 11.68 13.64 -15.94
CA VAL A 103 11.24 13.90 -14.56
C VAL A 103 9.73 14.13 -14.51
N MET A 104 9.21 15.01 -15.37
CA MET A 104 7.78 15.32 -15.37
C MET A 104 6.92 14.10 -15.71
N HIS A 105 7.28 13.35 -16.76
CA HIS A 105 6.58 12.11 -17.12
C HIS A 105 6.59 11.12 -15.96
N GLN A 106 7.74 10.92 -15.33
CA GLN A 106 7.88 9.96 -14.23
C GLN A 106 7.06 10.36 -13.00
N VAL A 107 6.94 11.66 -12.71
CA VAL A 107 6.10 12.18 -11.63
C VAL A 107 4.62 11.93 -11.92
N ILE A 108 4.18 12.17 -13.16
CA ILE A 108 2.80 11.91 -13.61
C ILE A 108 2.50 10.42 -13.52
N ASP A 109 3.36 9.56 -14.07
CA ASP A 109 3.21 8.10 -14.02
C ASP A 109 3.10 7.59 -12.58
N THR A 110 3.95 8.10 -11.69
CA THR A 110 3.91 7.75 -10.26
C THR A 110 2.61 8.23 -9.62
N TYR A 111 2.12 9.42 -9.97
CA TYR A 111 0.85 9.95 -9.49
C TYR A 111 -0.36 9.11 -9.98
N GLU A 112 -0.36 8.69 -11.24
CA GLU A 112 -1.40 7.83 -11.80
C GLU A 112 -1.43 6.46 -11.11
N LYS A 113 -0.26 5.84 -10.93
CA LYS A 113 -0.13 4.62 -10.13
C LYS A 113 -0.64 4.81 -8.70
N TRP A 114 -0.28 5.93 -8.08
CA TRP A 114 -0.74 6.28 -6.73
C TRP A 114 -2.25 6.56 -6.66
N CYS A 115 -2.90 6.91 -7.77
CA CYS A 115 -4.34 7.09 -7.85
C CYS A 115 -5.09 5.83 -8.33
N SER A 116 -4.37 4.78 -8.71
CA SER A 116 -4.96 3.61 -9.36
C SER A 116 -5.99 2.89 -8.46
N ARG A 117 -7.09 2.46 -9.08
CA ARG A 117 -8.12 1.64 -8.44
C ARG A 117 -8.27 0.31 -9.15
N LEU A 118 -8.05 -0.76 -8.42
CA LEU A 118 -8.14 -2.13 -8.92
C LEU A 118 -9.52 -2.72 -8.61
N PRO A 119 -10.25 -3.21 -9.64
CA PRO A 119 -11.54 -3.85 -9.44
C PRO A 119 -11.42 -5.08 -8.54
N THR A 120 -12.36 -5.22 -7.61
CA THR A 120 -12.30 -6.28 -6.60
C THR A 120 -12.36 -7.68 -7.21
N ALA A 121 -13.07 -7.86 -8.33
CA ALA A 121 -13.08 -9.13 -9.06
C ALA A 121 -11.70 -9.53 -9.59
N ARG A 122 -10.92 -8.56 -10.10
CA ARG A 122 -9.55 -8.78 -10.60
C ARG A 122 -8.62 -9.13 -9.45
N LEU A 123 -8.72 -8.41 -8.33
CA LEU A 123 -7.95 -8.67 -7.11
C LEU A 123 -8.19 -10.07 -6.55
N ASN A 124 -9.43 -10.53 -6.45
CA ASN A 124 -9.72 -11.85 -5.90
C ASN A 124 -9.29 -12.99 -6.83
N ARG A 125 -9.38 -12.81 -8.16
CA ARG A 125 -8.79 -13.77 -9.12
C ARG A 125 -7.28 -13.86 -8.98
N TRP A 126 -6.62 -12.71 -8.91
CA TRP A 126 -5.18 -12.62 -8.72
C TRP A 126 -4.75 -13.30 -7.41
N LEU A 127 -5.44 -13.00 -6.30
CA LEU A 127 -5.10 -13.56 -4.99
C LEU A 127 -5.15 -15.09 -4.99
N ARG A 128 -6.16 -15.71 -5.61
CA ARG A 128 -6.24 -17.18 -5.72
C ARG A 128 -5.03 -17.76 -6.44
N LYS A 129 -4.58 -17.12 -7.53
CA LYS A 129 -3.41 -17.54 -8.31
C LYS A 129 -2.09 -17.39 -7.53
N VAL A 130 -1.96 -16.32 -6.74
CA VAL A 130 -0.75 -16.08 -5.94
C VAL A 130 -0.70 -17.01 -4.73
N MET A 131 -1.82 -17.21 -4.04
CA MET A 131 -1.90 -18.08 -2.86
C MET A 131 -1.79 -19.58 -3.18
N SER A 132 -1.99 -19.99 -4.44
CA SER A 132 -1.73 -21.36 -4.90
C SER A 132 -0.24 -21.62 -5.18
N ARG A 133 0.53 -20.57 -5.48
CA ARG A 133 1.98 -20.65 -5.74
C ARG A 133 2.81 -20.54 -4.45
N HIS A 134 2.26 -19.91 -3.41
CA HIS A 134 2.96 -19.75 -2.13
C HIS A 134 3.13 -21.09 -1.43
N SER A 135 4.36 -21.44 -1.09
CA SER A 135 4.68 -22.62 -0.29
C SER A 135 4.45 -22.31 1.18
N TRP A 136 3.43 -22.93 1.75
CA TRP A 136 3.08 -22.75 3.16
C TRP A 136 3.87 -23.75 3.99
N LYS A 137 4.52 -23.28 5.07
CA LYS A 137 5.28 -24.16 5.98
C LYS A 137 4.41 -25.23 6.64
N ASP A 138 3.15 -24.90 6.90
CA ASP A 138 2.14 -25.82 7.42
C ASP A 138 0.80 -25.56 6.72
N GLN A 139 0.21 -26.62 6.15
CA GLN A 139 -1.08 -26.54 5.47
C GLN A 139 -2.24 -26.30 6.44
N ALA A 140 -2.14 -26.76 7.70
CA ALA A 140 -3.16 -26.57 8.72
C ALA A 140 -3.19 -25.12 9.24
N ALA A 141 -2.03 -24.47 9.30
CA ALA A 141 -1.89 -23.07 9.68
C ALA A 141 -2.16 -22.06 8.54
N LYS A 142 -2.53 -22.53 7.34
CA LYS A 142 -2.75 -21.66 6.18
C LYS A 142 -3.92 -20.68 6.43
N PRO A 143 -3.67 -19.36 6.50
CA PRO A 143 -4.73 -18.37 6.65
C PRO A 143 -5.63 -18.37 5.42
N LYS A 144 -6.93 -18.57 5.63
CA LYS A 144 -7.94 -18.54 4.58
C LYS A 144 -8.41 -17.10 4.37
N ILE A 145 -7.86 -16.42 3.36
CA ILE A 145 -8.34 -15.12 2.91
C ILE A 145 -9.60 -15.35 2.07
N LYS A 146 -10.76 -14.94 2.59
CA LYS A 146 -12.05 -15.07 1.89
C LYS A 146 -12.22 -14.02 0.80
N TYR A 147 -11.77 -12.81 1.09
CA TYR A 147 -12.02 -11.66 0.24
C TYR A 147 -10.90 -10.64 0.37
N PHE A 148 -10.52 -10.02 -0.74
CA PHE A 148 -9.50 -8.99 -0.80
C PHE A 148 -9.99 -7.83 -1.64
N THR A 149 -9.97 -6.62 -1.09
CA THR A 149 -10.52 -5.42 -1.72
C THR A 149 -9.67 -4.19 -1.47
N GLN A 150 -9.72 -3.23 -2.39
CA GLN A 150 -9.10 -1.93 -2.21
C GLN A 150 -10.09 -0.95 -1.57
N VAL A 151 -9.77 -0.46 -0.37
CA VAL A 151 -10.62 0.45 0.40
C VAL A 151 -10.26 1.91 0.12
N LYS A 152 -8.97 2.20 -0.07
CA LYS A 152 -8.48 3.55 -0.38
C LYS A 152 -7.59 3.51 -1.61
N ALA A 153 -7.70 4.54 -2.46
CA ALA A 153 -6.81 4.72 -3.60
C ALA A 153 -5.51 5.45 -3.24
N ARG A 154 -5.52 6.38 -2.28
CA ARG A 154 -4.42 7.33 -2.01
C ARG A 154 -3.97 7.33 -0.54
N PRO A 155 -2.89 6.63 -0.15
CA PRO A 155 -2.21 5.57 -0.92
C PRO A 155 -3.11 4.35 -1.15
N PRO A 156 -2.75 3.45 -2.09
CA PRO A 156 -3.47 2.19 -2.30
C PRO A 156 -3.47 1.34 -1.02
N THR A 157 -4.63 1.28 -0.38
CA THR A 157 -4.85 0.50 0.84
C THR A 157 -5.81 -0.64 0.55
N PHE A 158 -5.34 -1.86 0.77
CA PHE A 158 -6.08 -3.09 0.61
C PHE A 158 -6.46 -3.67 1.95
N VAL A 159 -7.60 -4.35 2.01
CA VAL A 159 -8.05 -5.10 3.18
C VAL A 159 -8.22 -6.56 2.80
N ALA A 160 -7.51 -7.43 3.51
CA ALA A 160 -7.67 -8.88 3.49
C ALA A 160 -8.63 -9.31 4.59
N PHE A 161 -9.75 -9.91 4.21
CA PHE A 161 -10.69 -10.54 5.14
C PHE A 161 -10.28 -11.99 5.36
N VAL A 162 -9.76 -12.28 6.55
CA VAL A 162 -9.26 -13.59 6.93
C VAL A 162 -10.31 -14.30 7.79
N SER A 163 -10.50 -15.60 7.52
CA SER A 163 -11.42 -16.45 8.27
C SER A 163 -10.68 -17.22 9.37
N GLY A 164 -11.27 -17.31 10.56
CA GLY A 164 -10.74 -18.09 11.68
C GLY A 164 -9.86 -17.28 12.64
N LYS A 165 -9.16 -17.99 13.54
CA LYS A 165 -8.29 -17.38 14.58
C LYS A 165 -6.89 -17.02 14.05
N THR A 166 -6.48 -17.56 12.91
CA THR A 166 -5.14 -17.38 12.35
C THR A 166 -5.03 -16.06 11.58
N ARG A 167 -4.12 -15.19 12.01
CA ARG A 167 -3.78 -13.95 11.31
C ARG A 167 -2.71 -14.21 10.24
N LEU A 168 -2.66 -13.36 9.22
CA LEU A 168 -1.55 -13.32 8.28
C LEU A 168 -0.28 -12.92 9.02
N SER A 169 0.80 -13.67 8.82
CA SER A 169 2.11 -13.29 9.33
C SER A 169 2.67 -12.11 8.55
N ASP A 170 3.62 -11.38 9.14
CA ASP A 170 4.28 -10.27 8.44
C ASP A 170 5.00 -10.72 7.16
N THR A 171 5.48 -11.97 7.12
CA THR A 171 6.10 -12.56 5.95
C THR A 171 5.10 -12.74 4.82
N ASP A 172 3.88 -13.21 5.12
CA ASP A 172 2.82 -13.35 4.12
C ASP A 172 2.36 -11.98 3.61
N ILE A 173 2.28 -10.98 4.48
CA ILE A 173 1.94 -9.60 4.11
C ILE A 173 3.02 -9.02 3.18
N ARG A 174 4.31 -9.21 3.49
CA ARG A 174 5.42 -8.78 2.62
C ARG A 174 5.38 -9.48 1.26
N PHE A 175 5.13 -10.78 1.24
CA PHE A 175 4.99 -11.56 0.00
C PHE A 175 3.83 -11.07 -0.86
N LEU A 176 2.64 -10.87 -0.27
CA LEU A 176 1.47 -10.33 -0.95
C LEU A 176 1.74 -8.92 -1.48
N THR A 177 2.39 -8.07 -0.68
CA THR A 177 2.73 -6.71 -1.08
C THR A 177 3.69 -6.71 -2.27
N ARG A 178 4.73 -7.55 -2.25
CA ARG A 178 5.67 -7.70 -3.37
C ARG A 178 4.96 -8.19 -4.63
N SER A 179 4.19 -9.27 -4.52
CA SER A 179 3.46 -9.84 -5.65
C SER A 179 2.46 -8.84 -6.25
N LEU A 180 1.80 -8.05 -5.40
CA LEU A 180 0.85 -7.03 -5.84
C LEU A 180 1.55 -5.89 -6.59
N LYS A 181 2.76 -5.50 -6.16
CA LYS A 181 3.56 -4.49 -6.88
C LYS A 181 4.04 -4.99 -8.24
N GLU A 182 4.50 -6.23 -8.31
CA GLU A 182 4.99 -6.85 -9.56
C GLU A 182 3.85 -7.04 -10.57
N ASP A 183 2.73 -7.67 -10.18
CA ASP A 183 1.66 -8.03 -11.12
C ASP A 183 0.78 -6.85 -11.57
N PHE A 184 0.72 -5.78 -10.77
CA PHE A 184 -0.09 -4.58 -11.09
C PHE A 184 0.76 -3.34 -11.41
N ASN A 185 2.09 -3.50 -11.55
CA ASN A 185 3.02 -2.41 -11.85
C ASN A 185 2.90 -1.21 -10.87
N LEU A 186 2.75 -1.50 -9.58
CA LEU A 186 2.63 -0.50 -8.51
C LEU A 186 3.99 -0.18 -7.88
N GLY A 187 5.04 -0.13 -8.71
CA GLY A 187 6.38 0.27 -8.31
C GLY A 187 6.46 1.75 -7.92
N GLY A 188 7.36 2.07 -6.99
CA GLY A 188 7.64 3.45 -6.57
C GLY A 188 6.59 4.10 -5.66
N ILE A 189 5.53 3.36 -5.31
CA ILE A 189 4.49 3.81 -4.38
C ILE A 189 4.38 2.89 -3.16
N PRO A 190 4.05 3.46 -1.99
CA PRO A 190 3.74 2.68 -0.80
C PRO A 190 2.37 2.01 -0.94
N VAL A 191 2.34 0.70 -0.68
CA VAL A 191 1.12 -0.13 -0.66
C VAL A 191 0.86 -0.55 0.77
N ARG A 192 -0.38 -0.38 1.24
CA ARG A 192 -0.78 -0.81 2.59
C ARG A 192 -1.73 -1.99 2.50
N ILE A 193 -1.42 -3.06 3.22
CA ILE A 193 -2.31 -4.22 3.38
C ILE A 193 -2.72 -4.29 4.84
N MET A 194 -4.02 -4.14 5.09
CA MET A 194 -4.61 -4.36 6.41
C MET A 194 -5.31 -5.71 6.43
N GLN A 195 -5.39 -6.33 7.59
CA GLN A 195 -6.17 -7.55 7.78
C GLN A 195 -7.34 -7.31 8.72
N ARG A 196 -8.47 -7.93 8.43
CA ARG A 196 -9.64 -8.00 9.32
C ARG A 196 -10.02 -9.45 9.52
N SER A 197 -10.16 -9.86 10.78
CA SER A 197 -10.72 -11.16 11.13
C SER A 197 -12.23 -11.09 11.07
N MET A 198 -12.85 -11.98 10.30
CA MET A 198 -14.29 -12.21 10.39
C MET A 198 -14.50 -13.20 11.54
N SER A 199 -15.04 -12.75 12.67
CA SER A 199 -15.63 -13.66 13.64
C SER A 199 -16.79 -14.39 12.98
N ARG A 200 -16.88 -15.71 13.22
CA ARG A 200 -18.14 -16.41 12.97
C ARG A 200 -19.14 -15.78 13.94
N ASN A 201 -20.28 -15.33 13.45
CA ASN A 201 -21.40 -14.95 14.31
C ASN A 201 -21.86 -16.22 15.04
N ASP A 202 -21.29 -16.50 16.21
CA ASP A 202 -21.77 -17.51 17.17
C ASP A 202 -22.75 -16.84 18.15
N GLU A 203 -23.78 -16.17 17.62
CA GLU A 203 -24.88 -15.62 18.40
C GLU A 203 -26.23 -16.16 17.91
N LEU A 204 -26.30 -17.46 17.61
CA LEU A 204 -27.53 -18.16 17.26
C LEU A 204 -27.52 -19.61 17.77
N SER A 205 -27.04 -19.89 18.99
CA SER A 205 -27.33 -21.15 19.71
C SER A 205 -26.71 -21.21 21.11
N SER A 206 -27.16 -20.37 22.06
CA SER A 206 -26.98 -20.66 23.49
C SER A 206 -27.81 -19.74 24.39
N SER A 207 -29.12 -19.95 24.40
CA SER A 207 -29.90 -19.77 25.64
C SER A 207 -30.94 -20.88 25.69
N SER A 208 -30.53 -21.94 26.34
CA SER A 208 -31.30 -23.07 26.80
C SER A 208 -32.57 -22.66 27.55
N ASN A 209 -33.63 -23.44 27.28
CA ASN A 209 -34.75 -23.71 28.16
C ASN A 209 -34.38 -23.57 29.65
N SER A 210 -35.03 -22.64 30.34
CA SER A 210 -35.24 -22.75 31.79
C SER A 210 -36.75 -22.82 32.04
N SER A 211 -37.17 -24.00 32.44
CA SER A 211 -38.47 -24.29 33.03
C SER A 211 -38.71 -23.38 34.23
N LYS A 212 -39.86 -22.71 34.26
CA LYS A 212 -40.45 -22.20 35.50
C LYS A 212 -41.82 -22.85 35.71
N PRO A 213 -42.17 -23.22 36.96
CA PRO A 213 -43.38 -23.95 37.26
C PRO A 213 -44.61 -23.05 37.20
N SER A 214 -45.74 -23.70 36.95
CA SER A 214 -47.09 -23.15 36.94
C SER A 214 -47.51 -22.53 38.27
N SER A 215 -48.03 -21.31 38.25
CA SER A 215 -49.03 -20.84 39.21
C SER A 215 -50.05 -19.87 38.58
N SER A 216 -51.29 -20.36 38.52
CA SER A 216 -52.60 -19.69 38.60
C SER A 216 -52.83 -18.27 38.04
N ARG A 217 -53.69 -18.23 37.00
CA ARG A 217 -54.91 -17.41 36.80
C ARG A 217 -54.85 -15.89 37.13
N ALA A 218 -54.98 -15.09 36.06
CA ALA A 218 -56.05 -14.08 35.95
C ALA A 218 -56.30 -13.76 34.47
N VAL A 219 -57.55 -13.95 34.04
CA VAL A 219 -58.07 -13.66 32.70
C VAL A 219 -58.54 -12.20 32.70
N THR A 220 -58.11 -11.40 31.74
CA THR A 220 -58.87 -10.21 31.33
C THR A 220 -58.72 -9.94 29.84
N ALA A 221 -59.84 -9.54 29.26
CA ALA A 221 -60.26 -9.67 27.87
C ALA A 221 -59.43 -8.93 26.82
N ARG A 222 -59.40 -9.51 25.61
CA ARG A 222 -59.02 -8.86 24.36
C ARG A 222 -60.20 -8.02 23.86
N THR A 223 -59.94 -6.77 23.50
CA THR A 223 -60.84 -5.98 22.67
C THR A 223 -60.14 -5.72 21.34
N PHE A 224 -60.67 -6.31 20.28
CA PHE A 224 -60.37 -5.96 18.89
C PHE A 224 -61.29 -4.80 18.49
N SER A 225 -60.78 -3.81 17.76
CA SER A 225 -61.59 -3.13 16.75
C SER A 225 -60.71 -2.49 15.68
N ASP A 226 -60.83 -3.05 14.49
CA ASP A 226 -60.65 -2.38 13.21
C ASP A 226 -61.48 -1.08 13.16
N LYS A 227 -60.98 -0.07 12.41
CA LYS A 227 -61.77 0.70 11.43
C LYS A 227 -60.88 1.65 10.61
N ARG A 228 -60.84 1.36 9.30
CA ARG A 228 -60.56 2.29 8.20
C ARG A 228 -61.51 3.49 8.23
N THR A 229 -60.99 4.67 7.86
CA THR A 229 -61.54 5.72 6.94
C THR A 229 -60.56 6.90 6.99
N VAL A 230 -59.79 7.28 5.96
CA VAL A 230 -60.13 7.94 4.67
C VAL A 230 -60.98 9.23 4.83
N ALA A 231 -60.42 10.34 4.32
CA ALA A 231 -61.03 11.56 3.77
C ALA A 231 -60.92 12.90 4.54
N ALA A 232 -60.21 13.83 3.85
CA ALA A 232 -60.52 15.25 3.57
C ALA A 232 -60.58 16.30 4.68
N ALA A 233 -59.65 17.27 4.65
CA ALA A 233 -59.81 18.60 4.04
C ALA A 233 -58.44 19.30 3.96
#